data_AF-A0A7C0V6L2-F1
#
_entry.id   AF-A0A7C0V6L2-F1
#
_cell.length_a   1.000
_cell.length_b   1.000
_cell.length_c   1.000
_cell.angle_alpha   90.00
_cell.angle_beta   90.00
_cell.angle_gamma   90.00
#
_symmetry.space_group_name_H-M   'P 1'
#
loop_
_entity.id
_entity.type
_entity.pdbx_description
1 polymer ?
#
loop_
_entity_poly.entity_id
_entity_poly.type
_entity_poly.pdbx_seq_one_letter_code
_entity_poly.pdbx_strand_id
1 'polypeptide(L)'
;MSRFLADNPFVWVTIIDPGPGEQFLGLHDEAENVDFIPVFLEKDDALKCYHFMARAPGHKYEVQAMRYLELCRSAAANGFLVFLLDGDGRVIEKQAPADK
;
A
#
# COMPACT_ATOMS: atom_id res chain seq x y z
N MET A 1 -6.25 1.03 -16.18
CA MET A 1 -5.65 -0.18 -15.55
C MET A 1 -4.41 -0.52 -16.33
N SER A 2 -3.24 -0.18 -15.80
CA SER A 2 -1.97 -0.52 -16.44
C SER A 2 -1.88 -2.03 -16.66
N ARG A 3 -1.43 -2.43 -17.85
CA ARG A 3 -1.32 -3.85 -18.24
C ARG A 3 -0.53 -4.68 -17.23
N PHE A 4 0.45 -4.06 -16.59
CA PHE A 4 1.27 -4.65 -15.55
C PHE A 4 0.48 -5.09 -14.30
N LEU A 5 -0.50 -4.30 -13.84
CA LEU A 5 -1.30 -4.64 -12.65
C LEU A 5 -2.37 -5.69 -12.95
N ALA A 6 -2.78 -5.81 -14.22
CA ALA A 6 -3.70 -6.86 -14.68
C ALA A 6 -3.09 -8.26 -14.57
N ASP A 7 -1.77 -8.38 -14.63
CA ASP A 7 -1.06 -9.65 -14.46
C ASP A 7 -0.97 -10.13 -12.99
N ASN A 8 -1.61 -9.41 -12.05
CA ASN A 8 -1.59 -9.69 -10.61
C ASN A 8 -0.15 -9.89 -10.07
N PRO A 9 0.73 -8.89 -10.25
CA PRO A 9 2.12 -8.99 -9.81
C PRO A 9 2.21 -9.06 -8.28
N PHE A 10 3.37 -9.49 -7.80
CA PHE A 10 3.71 -9.25 -6.40
C PHE A 10 4.04 -7.78 -6.22
N VAL A 11 3.42 -7.18 -5.22
CA VAL A 11 3.68 -5.83 -4.78
C VAL A 11 4.16 -5.86 -3.34
N TRP A 12 4.92 -4.86 -2.96
CA TRP A 12 5.43 -4.68 -1.62
C TRP A 12 4.56 -3.69 -0.87
N VAL A 13 4.06 -4.10 0.29
CA VAL A 13 3.24 -3.29 1.17
C VAL A 13 3.86 -3.28 2.57
N THR A 14 3.61 -2.21 3.32
CA THR A 14 4.04 -2.12 4.72
C THR A 14 2.93 -2.61 5.63
N ILE A 15 3.26 -3.56 6.49
CA ILE A 15 2.38 -4.15 7.49
C ILE A 15 2.78 -3.62 8.88
N ILE A 16 1.77 -3.25 9.67
CA ILE A 16 1.87 -2.86 11.07
C ILE A 16 1.52 -4.07 11.94
N ASP A 17 2.34 -4.32 12.95
CA ASP A 17 2.23 -5.42 13.92
C ASP A 17 2.00 -6.79 13.26
N PRO A 18 2.95 -7.28 12.45
CA PRO A 18 2.80 -8.55 11.73
C PRO A 18 2.56 -9.70 12.71
N GLY A 19 1.50 -10.48 12.46
CA GLY A 19 1.01 -11.52 13.36
C GLY A 19 -0.51 -11.48 13.55
N PRO A 20 -1.03 -11.93 14.71
CA PRO A 20 -2.46 -11.86 15.00
C PRO A 20 -2.91 -10.40 15.11
N GLY A 21 -3.72 -9.94 14.14
CA GLY A 21 -4.20 -8.56 14.10
C GLY A 21 -3.36 -7.61 13.25
N GLU A 22 -2.58 -8.15 12.31
CA GLU A 22 -1.82 -7.35 11.35
C GLU A 22 -2.71 -6.36 10.58
N GLN A 23 -2.14 -5.18 10.30
CA GLN A 23 -2.85 -4.12 9.59
C GLN A 23 -1.98 -3.58 8.46
N PHE A 24 -2.61 -3.19 7.35
CA PHE A 24 -1.91 -2.44 6.31
C PHE A 24 -1.66 -1.01 6.82
N LEU A 25 -0.49 -0.47 6.49
CA LEU A 25 -0.24 0.94 6.69
C LEU A 25 -1.12 1.75 5.73
N GLY A 26 -2.15 2.40 6.26
CA GLY A 26 -2.94 3.40 5.53
C GLY A 26 -2.33 4.79 5.69
N LEU A 27 -2.32 5.56 4.60
CA LEU A 27 -2.00 6.98 4.58
C LEU A 27 -3.22 7.77 4.13
N HIS A 28 -3.30 9.03 4.55
CA HIS A 28 -4.35 9.94 4.15
C HIS A 28 -3.80 10.94 3.13
N ASP A 29 -4.44 11.02 1.95
CA ASP A 29 -4.14 12.04 0.95
C ASP A 29 -4.98 13.27 1.25
N GLU A 30 -4.36 14.33 1.80
CA GLU A 30 -5.06 15.58 2.12
C GLU A 30 -5.59 16.31 0.86
N ALA A 31 -4.99 16.09 -0.31
CA ALA A 31 -5.41 16.78 -1.53
C ALA A 31 -6.72 16.22 -2.09
N GLU A 32 -6.90 14.91 -1.99
CA GLU A 32 -8.09 14.19 -2.48
C GLU A 32 -9.06 13.85 -1.35
N ASN A 33 -8.65 14.03 -0.08
CA ASN A 33 -9.37 13.65 1.13
C ASN A 33 -9.81 12.17 1.12
N VAL A 34 -8.86 11.30 0.80
CA VAL A 34 -9.07 9.84 0.70
C VAL A 34 -7.99 9.07 1.47
N ASP A 35 -8.40 7.95 2.05
CA ASP A 35 -7.48 7.01 2.68
C ASP A 35 -7.00 5.98 1.65
N PHE A 36 -5.70 5.78 1.59
CA PHE A 36 -5.07 4.87 0.64
C PHE A 36 -3.97 4.03 1.28
N ILE A 37 -3.71 2.87 0.70
CA ILE A 37 -2.59 2.00 1.07
C ILE A 37 -1.50 2.20 0.02
N PRO A 38 -0.30 2.69 0.40
CA PRO A 38 0.83 2.80 -0.51
C PRO A 38 1.43 1.42 -0.78
N VAL A 39 1.64 1.15 -2.07
CA VAL A 39 2.28 -0.09 -2.54
C VAL A 39 3.43 0.23 -3.48
N PHE A 40 4.37 -0.70 -3.59
CA PHE A 40 5.59 -0.52 -4.37
C PHE A 40 5.87 -1.75 -5.24
N LEU A 41 6.50 -1.56 -6.40
CA LEU A 41 6.93 -2.68 -7.24
C LEU A 41 8.19 -3.34 -6.71
N GLU A 42 9.06 -2.55 -6.08
CA GLU A 42 10.34 -2.99 -5.56
C GLU A 42 10.40 -2.85 -4.04
N LYS A 43 11.05 -3.82 -3.39
CA LYS A 43 11.21 -3.85 -1.93
C LYS A 43 12.01 -2.63 -1.44
N ASP A 44 13.03 -2.24 -2.18
CA ASP A 44 13.92 -1.15 -1.79
C ASP A 44 13.19 0.20 -1.80
N ASP A 45 12.25 0.40 -2.72
CA ASP A 45 11.42 1.60 -2.74
C ASP A 45 10.47 1.66 -1.54
N ALA A 46 9.86 0.53 -1.19
CA ALA A 46 9.06 0.42 0.03
C ALA A 46 9.89 0.73 1.28
N LEU A 47 11.12 0.20 1.38
CA LEU A 47 12.02 0.45 2.50
C LEU A 47 12.53 1.90 2.56
N LYS A 48 12.78 2.54 1.42
CA LYS A 48 13.13 3.96 1.37
C LYS A 48 11.97 4.83 1.87
N CYS A 49 10.77 4.65 1.32
CA CYS A 49 9.60 5.39 1.76
C CYS A 49 9.26 5.11 3.22
N TYR A 50 9.49 3.88 3.71
CA TYR A 50 9.30 3.52 5.12
C TYR A 50 10.06 4.44 6.09
N HIS A 51 11.25 4.95 5.72
CA HIS A 51 11.99 5.88 6.57
C HIS A 51 11.38 7.29 6.63
N PHE A 52 10.59 7.68 5.63
CA PHE A 52 9.93 8.98 5.54
C PHE A 52 8.53 9.00 6.17
N MET A 53 7.96 7.82 6.44
CA MET A 53 6.62 7.71 7.03
C MET A 53 6.64 8.00 8.54
N ALA A 54 5.61 8.70 9.02
CA ALA A 54 5.42 8.99 10.44
C ALA A 54 5.10 7.69 11.19
N ARG A 55 6.12 7.09 11.81
CA ARG A 55 5.97 5.87 12.60
C ARG A 55 5.49 6.21 13.99
N ALA A 56 4.44 5.53 14.42
CA ALA A 56 4.01 5.58 15.81
C ALA A 56 4.97 4.73 16.66
N PRO A 57 5.55 5.28 17.73
CA PRO A 57 6.41 4.51 18.62
C PRO A 57 5.59 3.37 19.26
N GLY A 58 6.17 2.18 19.31
CA GLY A 58 5.54 0.99 19.91
C GLY A 58 4.93 0.01 18.91
N HIS A 59 4.85 0.36 17.63
CA HIS A 59 4.39 -0.55 16.58
C HIS A 59 5.57 -1.16 15.80
N LYS A 60 5.44 -2.44 15.44
CA LYS A 60 6.38 -3.11 14.54
C LYS A 60 5.93 -2.90 13.10
N TYR A 61 6.85 -2.53 12.23
CA TYR A 61 6.55 -2.37 10.80
C TYR A 61 7.41 -3.31 9.99
N GLU A 62 6.81 -3.95 8.99
CA GLU A 62 7.48 -4.93 8.14
C GLU A 62 7.02 -4.80 6.69
N VAL A 63 7.97 -4.79 5.76
CA VAL A 63 7.67 -4.77 4.32
C VAL A 63 7.49 -6.20 3.85
N GLN A 64 6.31 -6.52 3.33
CA GLN A 64 5.95 -7.85 2.86
C GLN A 64 5.48 -7.83 1.41
N ALA A 65 5.76 -8.93 0.69
CA ALA A 65 5.30 -9.12 -0.68
C ALA A 65 3.96 -9.85 -0.68
N MET A 66 2.97 -9.30 -1.37
CA MET A 66 1.66 -9.94 -1.55
C MET A 66 1.12 -9.75 -2.97
N ARG A 67 0.11 -10.53 -3.34
CA ARG A 67 -0.54 -10.38 -4.64
C ARG A 67 -1.35 -9.08 -4.69
N TYR A 68 -1.14 -8.31 -5.75
CA TYR A 68 -1.82 -7.03 -5.94
C TYR A 68 -3.35 -7.13 -5.83
N LEU A 69 -3.95 -8.15 -6.46
CA LEU A 69 -5.39 -8.34 -6.41
C LEU A 69 -5.91 -8.72 -5.02
N GLU A 70 -5.13 -9.46 -4.22
CA GLU A 70 -5.51 -9.78 -2.85
C GLU A 70 -5.50 -8.53 -1.99
N LEU A 71 -4.48 -7.69 -2.14
CA LEU A 71 -4.41 -6.41 -1.46
C LEU A 71 -5.56 -5.49 -1.85
N CYS A 72 -5.87 -5.37 -3.14
CA CYS A 72 -6.98 -4.55 -3.60
C CYS A 72 -8.32 -4.99 -3.00
N ARG A 73 -8.54 -6.31 -2.88
CA ARG A 73 -9.74 -6.85 -2.23
C ARG A 73 -9.80 -6.49 -0.75
N SER A 74 -8.69 -6.66 -0.03
CA SER A 74 -8.60 -6.31 1.39
C SER A 74 -8.76 -4.81 1.63
N ALA A 75 -8.15 -3.97 0.80
CA ALA A 75 -8.27 -2.52 0.84
C ALA A 75 -9.72 -2.07 0.61
N ALA A 76 -10.33 -2.58 -0.46
CA ALA A 76 -11.72 -2.27 -0.83
C ALA A 76 -12.72 -2.68 0.27
N ALA A 77 -12.50 -3.82 0.93
CA ALA A 77 -13.35 -4.27 2.03
C ALA A 77 -13.33 -3.30 3.24
N ASN A 78 -12.28 -2.51 3.39
CA ASN A 78 -12.10 -1.54 4.46
C ASN A 78 -12.28 -0.08 4.00
N GLY A 79 -12.66 0.15 2.73
CA GLY A 79 -12.87 1.49 2.18
C GLY A 79 -11.58 2.24 1.80
N PHE A 80 -10.44 1.56 1.72
CA PHE A 80 -9.16 2.16 1.31
C PHE A 80 -8.94 2.03 -0.19
N LEU A 81 -8.32 3.06 -0.77
CA LEU A 81 -7.76 3.00 -2.13
C LEU A 81 -6.39 2.32 -2.12
N VAL A 82 -5.89 1.88 -3.28
CA VAL A 82 -4.52 1.37 -3.41
C VAL A 82 -3.76 2.27 -4.36
N PHE A 83 -2.69 2.91 -3.87
CA PHE A 83 -1.84 3.78 -4.68
C PHE A 83 -0.49 3.12 -4.87
N LEU A 84 -0.04 3.02 -6.12
CA LEU A 84 1.30 2.63 -6.46
C LEU A 84 2.21 3.84 -6.38
N LEU A 85 3.22 3.78 -5.51
CA LEU A 85 4.20 4.85 -5.30
C LEU A 85 5.58 4.43 -5.80
N ASP A 86 6.41 5.41 -6.15
CA ASP A 86 7.86 5.23 -6.34
C ASP A 86 8.62 5.40 -5.02
N GLY A 87 9.93 5.13 -5.02
CA GLY A 87 10.79 5.28 -3.84
C GLY A 87 10.94 6.71 -3.30
N ASP A 88 10.43 7.71 -4.01
CA ASP A 88 10.36 9.12 -3.59
C ASP A 88 8.97 9.48 -3.01
N GLY A 89 8.04 8.54 -2.96
CA GLY A 89 6.68 8.73 -2.44
C GLY A 89 5.73 9.41 -3.43
N ARG A 90 6.09 9.48 -4.71
CA ARG A 90 5.25 10.01 -5.77
C ARG A 90 4.29 8.94 -6.23
N VAL A 91 3.03 9.32 -6.41
CA VAL A 91 2.00 8.42 -6.94
C VAL A 91 2.26 8.19 -8.43
N ILE A 92 2.59 6.94 -8.77
CA ILE A 92 2.73 6.46 -10.15
C ILE A 92 1.34 6.13 -10.71
N GLU A 93 0.53 5.39 -9.94
CA GLU A 93 -0.81 4.96 -10.38
C GLU A 93 -1.78 4.91 -9.18
N LYS A 94 -3.00 5.41 -9.39
CA LYS A 94 -4.10 5.33 -8.41
C LYS A 94 -5.06 4.24 -8.88
N GLN A 95 -5.30 3.23 -8.05
CA GLN A 95 -6.36 2.27 -8.31
C GLN A 95 -7.51 2.52 -7.34
N ALA A 96 -8.64 2.96 -7.90
CA ALA A 96 -9.90 2.93 -7.17
C ALA A 96 -10.30 1.46 -6.91
N PRO A 97 -10.88 1.14 -5.74
CA PRO A 97 -11.47 -0.17 -5.50
C PRO A 97 -12.46 -0.41 -6.62
N ALA A 98 -12.33 -1.55 -7.30
CA ALA A 98 -13.21 -1.85 -8.43
C ALA A 98 -14.66 -1.80 -7.94
N ASP A 99 -15.44 -0.87 -8.52
CA ASP A 99 -16.88 -0.76 -8.32
C ASP A 99 -17.49 -2.16 -8.55
N LYS A 100 -18.33 -2.60 -7.61
CA LYS A 100 -18.92 -3.95 -7.57
C LYS A 100 -19.70 -4.31 -8.83
#